data_AF-A0A3N5NJS6-F1
#
_entry.id   AF-A0A3N5NJS6-F1
#
_cell.length_a   1.000
_cell.length_b   1.000
_cell.length_c   1.000
_cell.angle_alpha   90.00
_cell.angle_beta   90.00
_cell.angle_gamma   90.00
#
_symmetry.space_group_name_H-M   'P 1'
#
loop_
_entity.id
_entity.type
_entity.pdbx_description
1 polymer ?
#
loop_
_entity_poly.entity_id
_entity_poly.type
_entity_poly.pdbx_seq_one_letter_code
_entity_poly.pdbx_strand_id
1 'polypeptide(L)'
;MYRATLGVIALAACASFAIAAQRAPAAPMVEVFKTPTCGCCSKWVEHMRANGFNVRTNDLADLTDIKKSRGVPDQVQSCHTAVVNGYVVEG
;
A
#
# COMPACT_ATOMS: atom_id res chain seq x y z
N MET A 1 29.76 -15.68 56.03
CA MET A 1 29.68 -14.52 55.13
C MET A 1 30.09 -15.02 53.74
N TYR A 2 29.15 -15.15 52.78
CA TYR A 2 29.30 -15.49 51.33
C TYR A 2 28.08 -16.25 50.75
N ARG A 3 26.98 -16.41 51.50
CA ARG A 3 25.67 -16.90 50.99
C ARG A 3 24.96 -15.89 50.04
N ALA A 4 25.68 -14.95 49.44
CA ALA A 4 25.12 -13.83 48.71
C ALA A 4 25.62 -13.72 47.26
N THR A 5 26.48 -14.63 46.77
CA THR A 5 27.02 -14.54 45.40
C THR A 5 26.31 -15.45 44.39
N LEU A 6 25.56 -16.46 44.83
CA LEU A 6 24.85 -17.39 43.93
C LEU A 6 23.48 -16.89 43.46
N GLY A 7 22.92 -15.84 44.07
CA GLY A 7 21.59 -15.31 43.72
C GLY A 7 21.57 -14.34 42.53
N VAL A 8 22.73 -13.84 42.10
CA VAL A 8 22.82 -12.78 41.07
C VAL A 8 22.98 -13.36 39.66
N ILE A 9 23.44 -14.61 39.52
CA ILE A 9 23.70 -15.22 38.20
C ILE A 9 22.41 -15.77 37.55
N ALA A 10 21.38 -16.10 38.32
CA ALA A 10 20.12 -16.66 37.80
C ALA A 10 19.17 -15.61 37.19
N LEU A 11 19.39 -14.31 37.40
CA LEU A 11 18.50 -13.24 36.92
C LEU A 11 18.97 -12.57 35.62
N ALA A 12 20.06 -13.05 35.01
CA ALA A 12 20.62 -12.46 33.78
C ALA A 12 20.19 -13.16 32.49
N ALA A 13 19.51 -14.32 32.57
CA ALA A 13 19.23 -15.16 31.39
C ALA A 13 17.89 -14.87 30.70
N CYS A 14 17.03 -13.97 31.22
CA CYS A 14 15.68 -13.76 30.69
C CYS A 14 15.49 -12.49 29.85
N ALA A 15 16.52 -11.65 29.66
CA ALA A 15 16.34 -10.32 29.05
C ALA A 15 16.64 -10.24 27.55
N SER A 16 16.91 -11.34 26.86
CA SER A 16 17.33 -11.34 25.45
C SER A 16 16.26 -11.84 24.47
N PHE A 17 14.98 -11.58 24.73
CA PHE A 17 14.02 -11.51 23.63
C PHE A 17 14.09 -10.10 23.04
N ALA A 18 15.15 -9.85 22.27
CA ALA A 18 15.14 -8.74 21.33
C ALA A 18 14.00 -9.01 20.35
N ILE A 19 12.87 -8.33 20.56
CA ILE A 19 11.81 -8.26 19.56
C ILE A 19 12.46 -7.57 18.36
N ALA A 20 12.90 -8.36 17.39
CA ALA A 20 13.29 -7.82 16.09
C ALA A 20 12.05 -7.08 15.58
N ALA A 21 12.13 -5.74 15.52
CA ALA A 21 11.07 -4.94 14.96
C ALA A 21 10.85 -5.42 13.53
N GLN A 22 9.77 -6.16 13.30
CA GLN A 22 9.38 -6.56 11.96
C GLN A 22 9.04 -5.28 11.21
N ARG A 23 9.87 -4.91 10.22
CA ARG A 23 9.51 -3.86 9.29
C ARG A 23 8.23 -4.30 8.59
N ALA A 24 7.19 -3.49 8.70
CA ALA A 24 6.01 -3.68 7.88
C ALA A 24 6.45 -3.71 6.40
N PRO A 25 5.85 -4.59 5.58
CA PRO A 25 6.12 -4.57 4.14
C PRO A 25 5.78 -3.18 3.59
N ALA A 26 6.53 -2.76 2.56
CA ALA A 26 6.26 -1.49 1.90
C ALA A 26 4.80 -1.46 1.43
N ALA A 27 4.14 -0.31 1.58
CA ALA A 27 2.79 -0.13 1.08
C ALA A 27 2.76 -0.42 -0.43
N PRO A 28 1.74 -1.13 -0.93
CA PRO A 28 1.66 -1.47 -2.33
C PRO A 28 1.48 -0.20 -3.17
N MET A 29 2.07 -0.21 -4.36
CA MET A 29 1.86 0.86 -5.34
C MET A 29 0.44 0.75 -5.91
N VAL A 30 -0.24 1.90 -5.98
CA VAL A 30 -1.52 2.06 -6.68
C VAL A 30 -1.22 2.61 -8.06
N GLU A 31 -1.47 1.82 -9.10
CA GLU A 31 -1.33 2.25 -10.49
C GLU A 31 -2.67 2.77 -10.99
N VAL A 32 -2.73 4.02 -11.43
CA VAL A 32 -3.97 4.69 -11.84
C VAL A 32 -3.91 5.03 -13.33
N PHE A 33 -4.85 4.53 -14.10
CA PHE A 33 -5.01 4.84 -15.52
C PHE A 33 -6.13 5.88 -15.67
N LYS A 34 -5.82 7.04 -16.26
CA LYS A 34 -6.76 8.16 -16.44
C LYS A 34 -6.43 8.92 -17.72
N THR A 35 -7.30 9.84 -18.14
CA THR A 35 -6.94 10.81 -19.18
C THR A 35 -6.16 11.99 -18.58
N PRO A 36 -5.30 12.68 -19.36
CA PRO A 36 -4.56 13.85 -18.86
C PRO A 36 -5.46 14.98 -18.37
N THR A 37 -6.64 15.11 -18.98
CA THR A 37 -7.58 16.24 -18.79
C THR A 37 -8.69 15.96 -17.77
N CYS A 38 -8.77 14.75 -17.19
CA CYS A 38 -9.80 14.41 -16.20
C CYS A 38 -9.51 15.06 -14.84
N GLY A 39 -10.17 16.19 -14.55
CA GLY A 39 -9.96 16.95 -13.31
C GLY A 39 -10.35 16.20 -12.03
N CYS A 40 -11.45 15.44 -12.02
CA CYS A 40 -11.86 14.66 -10.84
C CYS A 40 -10.89 13.51 -10.55
N CYS A 41 -10.39 12.83 -11.59
CA CYS A 41 -9.36 11.80 -11.48
C CYS A 41 -8.08 12.35 -10.83
N SER A 42 -7.64 13.53 -11.27
CA SER A 42 -6.45 14.19 -10.70
C SER A 42 -6.64 14.53 -9.22
N LYS A 43 -7.81 15.08 -8.83
CA LYS A 43 -8.14 15.34 -7.42
C LYS A 43 -8.20 14.07 -6.58
N TRP A 44 -8.72 12.97 -7.14
CA TRP A 44 -8.74 11.68 -6.45
C TRP A 44 -7.32 11.15 -6.22
N VAL A 45 -6.43 11.25 -7.22
CA VAL A 45 -5.01 10.89 -7.08
C VAL A 45 -4.32 11.75 -6.02
N GLU A 46 -4.56 13.07 -6.01
CA GLU A 46 -4.05 13.97 -4.97
C GLU A 46 -4.51 13.57 -3.58
N HIS A 47 -5.80 13.26 -3.42
CA HIS A 47 -6.36 12.77 -2.16
C HIS A 47 -5.70 11.47 -1.70
N MET A 48 -5.52 10.50 -2.61
CA MET A 48 -4.85 9.23 -2.30
C MET A 48 -3.41 9.47 -1.82
N ARG A 49 -2.64 10.32 -2.52
CA ARG A 49 -1.27 10.66 -2.10
C ARG A 49 -1.24 11.37 -0.74
N ALA A 50 -2.16 12.29 -0.49
CA ALA A 50 -2.29 12.99 0.78
C ALA A 50 -2.61 12.04 1.96
N ASN A 51 -3.20 10.87 1.67
CA ASN A 51 -3.50 9.82 2.66
C ASN A 51 -2.42 8.72 2.72
N GLY A 52 -1.22 8.98 2.18
CA GLY A 52 -0.07 8.10 2.33
C GLY A 52 -0.01 6.93 1.35
N PHE A 53 -0.88 6.88 0.34
CA PHE A 53 -0.77 5.89 -0.73
C PHE A 53 0.34 6.26 -1.71
N ASN A 54 1.13 5.26 -2.13
CA ASN A 54 2.10 5.42 -3.20
C ASN A 54 1.39 5.28 -4.55
N VAL A 55 1.10 6.40 -5.22
CA VAL A 55 0.29 6.43 -6.44
C VAL A 55 1.10 6.80 -7.68
N ARG A 56 1.13 5.89 -8.67
CA ARG A 56 1.67 6.13 -10.01
C ARG A 56 0.53 6.33 -11.01
N THR A 57 0.55 7.42 -11.76
CA THR A 57 -0.44 7.71 -12.81
C THR A 57 0.09 7.33 -14.18
N ASN A 58 -0.76 6.73 -15.00
CA ASN A 58 -0.56 6.43 -16.40
C ASN A 58 -1.62 7.20 -17.19
N ASP A 59 -1.20 8.26 -17.88
CA ASP A 59 -2.10 9.10 -18.65
C ASP A 59 -2.28 8.53 -20.06
N LEU A 60 -3.51 8.14 -20.38
CA LEU A 60 -3.89 7.53 -21.65
C LEU A 60 -4.90 8.42 -22.38
N ALA A 61 -4.87 8.42 -23.71
CA ALA A 61 -5.89 9.10 -24.51
C ALA A 61 -7.26 8.38 -24.42
N ASP A 62 -7.23 7.05 -24.26
CA ASP A 62 -8.40 6.17 -24.17
C ASP A 62 -8.13 5.07 -23.12
N LEU A 63 -9.15 4.75 -22.31
CA LEU A 63 -9.07 3.74 -21.26
C LEU A 63 -9.76 2.41 -21.63
N THR A 64 -10.40 2.32 -22.79
CA THR A 64 -11.20 1.15 -23.19
C THR A 64 -10.40 -0.14 -23.09
N ASP A 65 -9.19 -0.17 -23.64
CA ASP A 65 -8.35 -1.36 -23.65
C ASP A 65 -7.85 -1.75 -22.25
N ILE A 66 -7.49 -0.78 -21.41
CA ILE A 66 -7.04 -1.08 -20.06
C ILE A 66 -8.19 -1.60 -19.20
N LYS A 67 -9.39 -1.00 -19.28
CA LYS A 67 -10.59 -1.49 -18.57
C LYS A 67 -10.93 -2.92 -18.97
N LYS A 68 -10.96 -3.19 -20.27
CA LYS A 68 -11.24 -4.52 -20.82
C LYS A 68 -10.19 -5.55 -20.39
N SER A 69 -8.90 -5.23 -20.50
CA SER A 69 -7.82 -6.14 -20.11
C SER A 69 -7.75 -6.40 -18.60
N ARG A 70 -8.32 -5.51 -17.78
CA ARG A 70 -8.48 -5.70 -16.33
C ARG A 70 -9.82 -6.33 -15.93
N GLY A 71 -10.64 -6.70 -16.92
CA GLY A 71 -11.91 -7.39 -16.68
C GLY A 71 -13.00 -6.50 -16.07
N VAL A 72 -12.93 -5.17 -16.28
CA VAL A 72 -13.95 -4.24 -15.80
C VAL A 72 -15.20 -4.37 -16.67
N PRO A 73 -16.36 -4.79 -16.11
CA PRO A 73 -17.61 -4.86 -16.87
C PRO A 73 -18.07 -3.48 -17.33
N ASP A 74 -18.61 -3.40 -18.55
CA ASP A 74 -19.05 -2.13 -19.15
C ASP A 74 -20.01 -1.31 -18.25
N GLN A 75 -20.89 -2.00 -17.53
CA GLN A 75 -21.90 -1.40 -16.65
C GLN A 75 -21.35 -0.68 -15.41
N VAL A 76 -20.07 -0.87 -15.05
CA VAL A 76 -19.45 -0.24 -13.88
C VAL A 76 -18.26 0.65 -14.25
N GLN A 77 -17.97 0.82 -15.54
CA GLN A 77 -16.84 1.65 -15.97
C GLN A 77 -17.05 3.11 -15.56
N SER A 78 -16.00 3.75 -15.05
CA SER A 78 -16.01 5.17 -14.66
C SER A 78 -14.88 5.96 -15.35
N CYS A 79 -14.39 7.05 -14.75
CA CYS A 79 -13.43 7.96 -15.36
C CYS A 79 -11.95 7.51 -15.28
N HIS A 80 -11.62 6.64 -14.32
CA HIS A 80 -10.31 6.02 -14.14
C HIS A 80 -10.42 4.58 -13.66
N THR A 81 -9.35 3.83 -13.87
CA THR A 81 -9.18 2.46 -13.36
C THR A 81 -7.88 2.42 -12.58
N ALA A 82 -7.93 1.99 -11.33
CA ALA A 82 -6.75 1.81 -10.50
C ALA A 82 -6.50 0.32 -10.22
N VAL A 83 -5.23 -0.06 -10.10
CA VAL A 83 -4.80 -1.42 -9.77
C VAL A 83 -3.87 -1.39 -8.56
N VAL A 84 -4.18 -2.20 -7.56
CA VAL A 84 -3.38 -2.34 -6.33
C VAL A 84 -3.46 -3.78 -5.84
N ASN A 85 -2.31 -4.44 -5.63
CA ASN A 85 -2.24 -5.84 -5.19
C ASN A 85 -3.14 -6.81 -6.00
N GLY A 86 -3.27 -6.58 -7.31
CA GLY A 86 -4.12 -7.39 -8.19
C GLY A 86 -5.62 -7.06 -8.14
N TYR A 87 -6.05 -6.17 -7.25
CA TYR A 87 -7.42 -5.66 -7.23
C TYR A 87 -7.59 -4.49 -8.18
N VAL A 88 -8.78 -4.38 -8.76
CA VAL A 88 -9.21 -3.24 -9.56
C VAL A 88 -10.13 -2.35 -8.71
N VAL A 89 -9.87 -1.04 -8.75
CA VAL A 89 -10.71 0.00 -8.15
C VAL A 89 -11.15 0.94 -9.26
N GLU A 90 -12.46 1.03 -9.47
CA GLU A 90 -13.06 1.78 -10.57
C GLU A 90 -13.76 3.03 -10.03
N GLY A 91 -13.50 4.20 -10.63
CA GLY A 91 -13.96 5.49 -10.10
C GLY A 91 -13.92 6.62 -11.09
#